data_AF-A0A967NFS6-F1
#
_entry.id   AF-A0A967NFS6-F1
#
_cell.length_a   1.000
_cell.length_b   1.000
_cell.length_c   1.000
_cell.angle_alpha   90.00
_cell.angle_beta   90.00
_cell.angle_gamma   90.00
#
_symmetry.space_group_name_H-M   'P 1'
#
loop_
_entity.id
_entity.type
_entity.pdbx_description
1 polymer ?
#
loop_
_entity_poly.entity_id
_entity_poly.type
_entity_poly.pdbx_seq_one_letter_code
_entity_poly.pdbx_strand_id
1 'polypeptide(L)'
;MIPLLVTMAFAAAACQTPPSLDGNWRIPPQEPIGGEPASLDVALIADNQIHHLYGDPVWLRSGLTDRYVSVAIRPVQLDYYAPAILQWVTENVGDRRPLVHMGDALNAGCVWEWETFLGIMNQTDRGWVMAPGNHDAYYFGNGHFALDEWLRVCDVGDGEDGRMTKDRFIEHYLRALAAQGAVTLPATLEAEGVQRVSRSDTDATPRPNRIDVEEVAWRIDRRRPWRSFIAQRLNISLPSSPERVVVVLLDTSQYALRPRLVPWWLGVRNAGLNGQLLDDQIDVVDAWLRRGQVNVLMGHHPYRAITSQGKKAIERWRRDPGVILYVSAHKHTAQWFVHEGERANWLELNVGSTTDWTPEFRTLYVERPEAANKVGLRTQRQPVVDLWEAQCEPEWEVDPDSPYYYIRYRDLTTPDPMRTQIALMNTLLATHSWVLRKIPSSAGNTHWPSATSSDAEVLAKIQRAIGGTGSLDAKIALARELRDFEAARDVESPDDQKQFRLCQAMWSSKYDMDGARAPGVNDSYLMVPKE
;
A
#
# COMPACT_ATOMS: atom_id res chain seq x y z
N MET A 1 -31.85 -19.54 -8.26
CA MET A 1 -31.22 -18.74 -9.33
C MET A 1 -32.20 -17.64 -9.72
N ILE A 2 -31.95 -16.40 -9.29
CA ILE A 2 -32.75 -15.22 -9.65
C ILE A 2 -31.86 -14.37 -10.56
N PRO A 3 -32.27 -14.04 -11.80
CA PRO A 3 -31.46 -13.24 -12.69
C PRO A 3 -31.48 -11.79 -12.20
N LEU A 4 -30.31 -11.27 -11.83
CA LEU A 4 -30.11 -9.87 -11.46
C LEU A 4 -30.14 -9.04 -12.76
N LEU A 5 -31.26 -8.37 -13.03
CA LEU A 5 -31.38 -7.39 -14.09
C LEU A 5 -30.58 -6.14 -13.71
N VAL A 6 -29.37 -6.03 -14.27
CA VAL A 6 -28.54 -4.82 -14.20
C VAL A 6 -29.09 -3.82 -15.21
N THR A 7 -29.85 -2.84 -14.74
CA THR A 7 -30.26 -1.69 -15.56
C THR A 7 -29.07 -0.73 -15.63
N MET A 8 -28.37 -0.69 -16.76
CA MET A 8 -27.33 0.33 -17.02
C MET A 8 -28.01 1.70 -17.17
N ALA A 9 -27.97 2.51 -16.12
CA ALA A 9 -28.25 3.93 -16.24
C ALA A 9 -27.03 4.60 -16.88
N PHE A 10 -27.14 4.96 -18.16
CA PHE A 10 -26.23 5.90 -18.80
C PHE A 10 -26.46 7.28 -18.17
N ALA A 11 -25.72 7.58 -17.09
CA ALA A 11 -25.58 8.95 -16.62
C ALA A 11 -24.82 9.72 -17.70
N ALA A 12 -25.48 10.69 -18.32
CA ALA A 12 -24.81 11.71 -19.11
C ALA A 12 -23.76 12.38 -18.22
N ALA A 13 -22.49 12.01 -18.41
CA ALA A 13 -21.37 12.68 -17.78
C ALA A 13 -21.32 14.10 -18.38
N ALA A 14 -22.09 15.01 -17.79
CA ALA A 14 -21.88 16.43 -18.02
C ALA A 14 -20.40 16.69 -17.71
N CYS A 15 -19.66 17.21 -18.68
CA CYS A 15 -18.28 17.65 -18.52
C CYS A 15 -18.23 18.77 -17.48
N GLN A 16 -18.27 18.42 -16.21
CA GLN A 16 -18.03 19.36 -15.12
C GLN A 16 -16.56 19.71 -15.21
N THR A 17 -16.28 20.94 -15.62
CA THR A 17 -14.94 21.52 -15.52
C THR A 17 -14.50 21.42 -14.06
N PRO A 18 -13.34 20.83 -13.76
CA PRO A 18 -12.85 20.75 -12.40
C PRO A 18 -12.76 22.15 -11.78
N PRO A 19 -13.04 22.30 -10.48
CA PRO A 19 -12.99 23.60 -9.81
C PRO A 19 -11.57 24.19 -9.93
N SER A 20 -11.48 25.50 -10.18
CA SER A 20 -10.20 26.21 -10.22
C SER A 20 -9.68 26.45 -8.80
N LEU A 21 -8.37 26.48 -8.61
CA LEU A 21 -7.80 26.91 -7.35
C LEU A 21 -8.13 28.38 -7.05
N ASP A 22 -8.33 28.66 -5.77
CA ASP A 22 -8.51 30.03 -5.28
C ASP A 22 -7.25 30.87 -5.52
N GLY A 23 -7.40 32.18 -5.79
CA GLY A 23 -6.28 33.09 -6.09
C GLY A 23 -5.26 33.27 -4.95
N ASN A 24 -5.58 32.80 -3.73
CA ASN A 24 -4.64 32.76 -2.63
C ASN A 24 -3.54 31.70 -2.81
N TRP A 25 -3.79 30.68 -3.63
CA TRP A 25 -2.79 29.69 -4.05
C TRP A 25 -1.90 30.26 -5.15
N ARG A 26 -0.59 30.07 -5.01
CA ARG A 26 0.38 30.41 -6.05
C ARG A 26 1.19 29.16 -6.35
N ILE A 27 1.16 28.73 -7.61
CA ILE A 27 2.03 27.67 -8.14
C ILE A 27 3.13 28.40 -8.92
N PRO A 28 4.30 28.66 -8.33
CA PRO A 28 5.38 29.32 -9.04
C PRO A 28 5.90 28.41 -10.15
N PRO A 29 6.35 28.95 -11.29
CA PRO A 29 6.90 28.16 -12.38
C PRO A 29 8.28 27.55 -12.07
N GLN A 30 8.92 28.02 -10.99
CA GLN A 30 10.23 27.58 -10.51
C GLN A 30 10.23 27.56 -8.97
N GLU A 31 11.17 26.83 -8.38
CA GLU A 31 11.38 26.82 -6.93
C GLU A 31 11.59 28.26 -6.43
N PRO A 32 10.85 28.71 -5.41
CA PRO A 32 11.05 30.04 -4.83
C PRO A 32 12.50 30.19 -4.33
N ILE A 33 13.21 31.20 -4.83
CA ILE A 33 14.54 31.52 -4.32
C ILE A 33 14.39 32.05 -2.88
N GLY A 34 15.19 31.54 -1.94
CA GLY A 34 15.32 32.10 -0.59
C GLY A 34 14.38 31.53 0.49
N GLY A 35 13.71 30.40 0.25
CA GLY A 35 12.93 29.71 1.29
C GLY A 35 13.81 29.08 2.37
N GLU A 36 13.56 29.41 3.65
CA GLU A 36 14.24 28.76 4.77
C GLU A 36 13.55 27.42 5.13
N PRO A 37 14.30 26.33 5.34
CA PRO A 37 13.74 25.06 5.79
C PRO A 37 12.92 25.17 7.08
N ALA A 38 11.67 24.69 7.05
CA ALA A 38 10.81 24.64 8.23
C ALA A 38 10.58 23.22 8.76
N SER A 39 10.63 22.21 7.88
CA SER A 39 10.44 20.81 8.27
C SER A 39 11.54 19.87 7.78
N LEU A 40 11.55 18.67 8.33
CA LEU A 40 12.18 17.50 7.72
C LEU A 40 11.62 17.29 6.30
N ASP A 41 12.46 16.77 5.41
CA ASP A 41 12.05 16.22 4.12
C ASP A 41 11.65 14.75 4.34
N VAL A 42 10.35 14.47 4.27
CA VAL A 42 9.79 13.12 4.53
C VAL A 42 9.39 12.45 3.22
N ALA A 43 9.52 11.14 3.14
CA ALA A 43 9.00 10.37 2.00
C ALA A 43 7.63 9.78 2.35
N LEU A 44 6.67 9.96 1.45
CA LEU A 44 5.30 9.49 1.54
C LEU A 44 5.11 8.33 0.56
N ILE A 45 4.86 7.13 1.09
CA ILE A 45 4.71 5.89 0.33
C ILE A 45 3.34 5.27 0.63
N ALA A 46 2.78 4.46 -0.28
CA ALA A 46 1.50 3.79 -0.06
C ALA A 46 1.32 2.59 -1.00
N ASP A 47 0.23 1.85 -0.75
CA ASP A 47 -0.35 0.89 -1.69
C ASP A 47 0.69 -0.14 -2.17
N ASN A 48 1.60 -0.58 -1.29
CA ASN A 48 2.57 -1.61 -1.63
C ASN A 48 1.94 -3.01 -1.67
N GLN A 49 0.76 -3.19 -1.05
CA GLN A 49 -0.14 -4.31 -1.26
C GLN A 49 0.56 -5.69 -1.24
N ILE A 50 1.39 -5.94 -0.21
CA ILE A 50 2.07 -7.25 -0.05
C ILE A 50 1.00 -8.33 0.03
N HIS A 51 1.13 -9.35 -0.82
CA HIS A 51 0.09 -10.34 -1.01
C HIS A 51 0.51 -11.75 -0.59
N HIS A 52 -0.30 -12.40 0.25
CA HIS A 52 -0.15 -13.81 0.58
C HIS A 52 -0.71 -14.70 -0.56
N LEU A 53 0.19 -15.18 -1.42
CA LEU A 53 -0.17 -15.97 -2.61
C LEU A 53 -0.59 -17.43 -2.34
N TYR A 54 -0.26 -17.96 -1.16
CA TYR A 54 -0.35 -19.39 -0.86
C TYR A 54 -1.64 -19.81 -0.15
N GLY A 55 -2.64 -18.93 -0.12
CA GLY A 55 -3.95 -19.19 0.47
C GLY A 55 -4.89 -19.99 -0.42
N ASP A 56 -6.04 -20.35 0.15
CA ASP A 56 -7.11 -21.03 -0.56
C ASP A 56 -7.69 -20.23 -1.75
N PRO A 57 -8.32 -20.90 -2.71
CA PRO A 57 -9.07 -20.25 -3.77
C PRO A 57 -10.22 -19.41 -3.22
N VAL A 58 -10.37 -18.20 -3.76
CA VAL A 58 -11.42 -17.27 -3.34
C VAL A 58 -12.09 -16.59 -4.51
N TRP A 59 -13.39 -16.36 -4.39
CA TRP A 59 -14.20 -15.81 -5.48
C TRP A 59 -13.82 -14.35 -5.81
N LEU A 60 -13.27 -13.62 -4.84
CA LEU A 60 -12.72 -12.28 -5.04
C LEU A 60 -11.55 -12.25 -6.03
N ARG A 61 -10.81 -13.36 -6.15
CA ARG A 61 -9.72 -13.54 -7.10
C ARG A 61 -10.12 -14.47 -8.26
N SER A 62 -11.37 -14.36 -8.71
CA SER A 62 -11.83 -15.05 -9.93
C SER A 62 -11.76 -14.11 -11.13
N GLY A 63 -11.63 -14.69 -12.34
CA GLY A 63 -11.63 -13.91 -13.58
C GLY A 63 -12.95 -13.17 -13.83
N LEU A 64 -14.04 -13.54 -13.14
CA LEU A 64 -15.28 -12.77 -13.17
C LEU A 64 -15.11 -11.44 -12.43
N THR A 65 -14.55 -11.45 -11.23
CA THR A 65 -14.34 -10.24 -10.42
C THR A 65 -13.31 -9.32 -11.09
N ASP A 66 -12.24 -9.88 -11.63
CA ASP A 66 -11.17 -9.15 -12.32
C ASP A 66 -11.66 -8.32 -13.50
N ARG A 67 -12.65 -8.82 -14.25
CA ARG A 67 -13.29 -8.07 -15.35
C ARG A 67 -14.04 -6.82 -14.90
N TYR A 68 -14.48 -6.75 -13.65
CA TYR A 68 -15.21 -5.60 -13.10
C TYR A 68 -14.35 -4.70 -12.22
N VAL A 69 -13.29 -5.27 -11.64
CA VAL A 69 -12.34 -4.58 -10.78
C VAL A 69 -10.95 -4.97 -11.27
N SER A 70 -10.35 -4.12 -12.11
CA SER A 70 -9.09 -4.38 -12.84
C SER A 70 -7.85 -4.59 -11.95
N VAL A 71 -8.03 -4.63 -10.63
CA VAL A 71 -6.99 -4.84 -9.62
C VAL A 71 -7.34 -6.03 -8.71
N ALA A 72 -8.37 -6.82 -9.04
CA ALA A 72 -8.75 -7.99 -8.23
C ALA A 72 -7.72 -9.11 -8.33
N ILE A 73 -7.07 -9.24 -9.49
CA ILE A 73 -5.93 -10.12 -9.71
C ILE A 73 -4.82 -9.30 -10.37
N ARG A 74 -3.66 -9.22 -9.72
CA ARG A 74 -2.44 -8.74 -10.35
C ARG A 74 -1.69 -9.92 -10.99
N PRO A 75 -0.76 -9.65 -11.93
CA PRO A 75 0.19 -10.68 -12.34
C PRO A 75 0.86 -11.34 -11.13
N VAL A 76 1.11 -12.64 -11.23
CA VAL A 76 1.72 -13.40 -10.13
C VAL A 76 3.13 -12.88 -9.81
N GLN A 77 3.89 -12.49 -10.83
CA GLN A 77 5.22 -11.93 -10.66
C GLN A 77 5.18 -10.59 -9.91
N LEU A 78 4.15 -9.76 -10.14
CA LEU A 78 3.96 -8.53 -9.39
C LEU A 78 3.57 -8.82 -7.94
N ASP A 79 2.56 -9.67 -7.69
CA ASP A 79 2.17 -10.04 -6.32
C ASP A 79 3.35 -10.67 -5.54
N TYR A 80 4.19 -11.47 -6.22
CA TYR A 80 5.32 -12.16 -5.59
C TYR A 80 6.53 -11.24 -5.34
N TYR A 81 6.83 -10.32 -6.27
CA TYR A 81 8.02 -9.46 -6.20
C TYR A 81 7.76 -7.98 -5.85
N ALA A 82 6.51 -7.55 -5.65
CA ALA A 82 6.18 -6.22 -5.09
C ALA A 82 6.97 -5.86 -3.80
N PRO A 83 7.24 -6.81 -2.86
CA PRO A 83 8.10 -6.51 -1.72
C PRO A 83 9.50 -5.99 -2.10
N ALA A 84 10.04 -6.37 -3.27
CA ALA A 84 11.34 -5.89 -3.75
C ALA A 84 11.31 -4.39 -4.11
N ILE A 85 10.18 -3.87 -4.59
CA ILE A 85 10.03 -2.42 -4.84
C ILE A 85 10.03 -1.66 -3.52
N LEU A 86 9.27 -2.13 -2.52
CA LEU A 86 9.26 -1.51 -1.19
C LEU A 86 10.64 -1.56 -0.53
N GLN A 87 11.35 -2.69 -0.65
CA GLN A 87 12.72 -2.82 -0.15
C GLN A 87 13.64 -1.82 -0.83
N TRP A 88 13.59 -1.70 -2.16
CA TRP A 88 14.39 -0.73 -2.90
C TRP A 88 14.11 0.71 -2.44
N VAL A 89 12.84 1.08 -2.23
CA VAL A 89 12.46 2.40 -1.70
C VAL A 89 13.02 2.60 -0.28
N THR A 90 12.93 1.59 0.57
CA THR A 90 13.41 1.68 1.96
C THR A 90 14.92 1.90 2.02
N GLU A 91 15.70 1.15 1.23
CA GLU A 91 17.16 1.27 1.20
C GLU A 91 17.62 2.57 0.51
N ASN A 92 17.00 2.97 -0.60
CA ASN A 92 17.50 4.11 -1.40
C ASN A 92 16.93 5.46 -0.96
N VAL A 93 15.76 5.46 -0.30
CA VAL A 93 15.05 6.66 0.14
C VAL A 93 14.97 6.71 1.66
N GLY A 94 14.59 5.60 2.30
CA GLY A 94 14.42 5.49 3.75
C GLY A 94 15.69 5.73 4.56
N ASP A 95 16.88 5.53 3.99
CA ASP A 95 18.15 5.85 4.67
C ASP A 95 18.44 7.36 4.72
N ARG A 96 17.82 8.11 3.80
CA ARG A 96 17.99 9.56 3.65
C ARG A 96 16.84 10.35 4.28
N ARG A 97 15.65 9.75 4.35
CA ARG A 97 14.41 10.40 4.78
C ARG A 97 13.59 9.47 5.68
N PRO A 98 12.99 9.96 6.76
CA PRO A 98 12.01 9.17 7.49
C PRO A 98 10.78 8.92 6.61
N LEU A 99 10.15 7.76 6.79
CA LEU A 99 9.05 7.29 5.94
C LEU A 99 7.68 7.50 6.61
N VAL A 100 6.69 7.93 5.83
CA VAL A 100 5.28 7.94 6.19
C VAL A 100 4.52 7.03 5.22
N HIS A 101 4.04 5.90 5.70
CA HIS A 101 3.24 4.97 4.93
C HIS A 101 1.74 5.34 5.00
N MET A 102 1.11 5.59 3.86
CA MET A 102 -0.25 6.14 3.78
C MET A 102 -1.33 5.06 3.64
N GLY A 103 -1.03 3.83 4.07
CA GLY A 103 -1.96 2.71 4.14
C GLY A 103 -1.85 1.72 2.98
N ASP A 104 -2.52 0.58 3.13
CA ASP A 104 -2.53 -0.54 2.19
C ASP A 104 -1.14 -1.15 1.98
N ALA A 105 -0.50 -1.44 3.11
CA ALA A 105 0.73 -2.21 3.18
C ALA A 105 0.48 -3.71 2.90
N LEU A 106 -0.67 -4.20 3.32
CA LEU A 106 -1.14 -5.57 3.06
C LEU A 106 -2.09 -5.59 1.87
N ASN A 107 -2.37 -6.76 1.31
CA ASN A 107 -3.40 -6.94 0.29
C ASN A 107 -4.62 -7.73 0.81
N ALA A 108 -4.41 -8.93 1.35
CA ALA A 108 -5.52 -9.75 1.86
C ALA A 108 -5.87 -9.43 3.32
N GLY A 109 -4.99 -8.74 4.03
CA GLY A 109 -5.12 -8.45 5.45
C GLY A 109 -4.71 -9.66 6.28
N CYS A 110 -3.53 -10.24 6.00
CA CYS A 110 -2.98 -11.39 6.72
C CYS A 110 -1.79 -11.01 7.61
N VAL A 111 -1.60 -11.74 8.72
CA VAL A 111 -0.46 -11.58 9.64
C VAL A 111 0.87 -11.76 8.92
N TRP A 112 0.97 -12.76 8.04
CA TRP A 112 2.18 -12.99 7.25
C TRP A 112 2.55 -11.81 6.33
N GLU A 113 1.56 -11.14 5.73
CA GLU A 113 1.79 -9.95 4.90
C GLU A 113 2.35 -8.80 5.75
N TRP A 114 1.80 -8.62 6.95
CA TRP A 114 2.29 -7.63 7.91
C TRP A 114 3.71 -7.93 8.40
N GLU A 115 4.03 -9.19 8.71
CA GLU A 115 5.37 -9.57 9.13
C GLU A 115 6.40 -9.34 8.02
N THR A 116 6.03 -9.63 6.78
CA THR A 116 6.86 -9.32 5.60
C THR A 116 7.06 -7.82 5.45
N PHE A 117 6.00 -7.02 5.59
CA PHE A 117 6.08 -5.55 5.60
C PHE A 117 7.01 -5.04 6.71
N LEU A 118 6.88 -5.53 7.94
CA LEU A 118 7.75 -5.14 9.06
C LEU A 118 9.21 -5.53 8.82
N GLY A 119 9.47 -6.71 8.25
CA GLY A 119 10.82 -7.16 7.93
C GLY A 119 11.54 -6.22 6.95
N ILE A 120 10.80 -5.57 6.06
CA ILE A 120 11.34 -4.58 5.11
C ILE A 120 11.44 -3.21 5.79
N MET A 121 10.35 -2.70 6.36
CA MET A 121 10.30 -1.35 6.92
C MET A 121 11.23 -1.16 8.13
N ASN A 122 11.55 -2.22 8.88
CA ASN A 122 12.49 -2.12 10.01
C ASN A 122 13.96 -2.07 9.57
N GLN A 123 14.25 -2.13 8.27
CA GLN A 123 15.61 -1.95 7.75
C GLN A 123 16.04 -0.48 7.71
N THR A 124 15.11 0.49 7.72
CA THR A 124 15.48 1.92 7.73
C THR A 124 15.89 2.41 9.12
N ASP A 125 17.05 3.06 9.18
CA ASP A 125 17.56 3.73 10.38
C ASP A 125 16.89 5.09 10.66
N ARG A 126 16.04 5.60 9.78
CA ARG A 126 15.32 6.88 9.98
C ARG A 126 13.97 6.70 10.67
N GLY A 127 13.51 5.45 10.80
CA GLY A 127 12.21 5.12 11.36
C GLY A 127 11.06 5.45 10.42
N TRP A 128 9.89 4.92 10.74
CA TRP A 128 8.71 5.04 9.91
C TRP A 128 7.43 5.10 10.76
N VAL A 129 6.43 5.77 10.20
CA VAL A 129 5.07 5.88 10.75
C VAL A 129 4.05 5.57 9.66
N MET A 130 2.82 5.23 10.02
CA MET A 130 1.82 4.74 9.09
C MET A 130 0.40 5.16 9.47
N ALA A 131 -0.37 5.64 8.49
CA ALA A 131 -1.82 5.64 8.55
C ALA A 131 -2.35 4.33 7.96
N PRO A 132 -3.31 3.64 8.59
CA PRO A 132 -3.87 2.41 8.03
C PRO A 132 -4.80 2.69 6.83
N GLY A 133 -4.72 1.81 5.85
CA GLY A 133 -5.61 1.69 4.71
C GLY A 133 -6.71 0.66 4.93
N ASN A 134 -7.46 0.34 3.88
CA ASN A 134 -8.54 -0.63 3.95
C ASN A 134 -8.02 -2.07 3.82
N HIS A 135 -6.96 -2.35 3.06
CA HIS A 135 -6.41 -3.70 2.93
C HIS A 135 -5.65 -4.16 4.17
N ASP A 136 -5.21 -3.24 5.03
CA ASP A 136 -4.43 -3.55 6.22
C ASP A 136 -5.19 -4.33 7.30
N ALA A 137 -6.53 -4.28 7.27
CA ALA A 137 -7.36 -4.74 8.37
C ALA A 137 -8.73 -5.32 7.96
N TYR A 138 -8.98 -5.45 6.66
CA TYR A 138 -10.24 -5.92 6.10
C TYR A 138 -9.96 -6.88 4.95
N TYR A 139 -10.79 -7.90 4.83
CA TYR A 139 -10.64 -8.96 3.84
C TYR A 139 -10.58 -8.40 2.41
N PHE A 140 -9.42 -8.53 1.76
CA PHE A 140 -9.09 -7.89 0.47
C PHE A 140 -9.50 -6.41 0.39
N GLY A 141 -9.36 -5.69 1.50
CA GLY A 141 -9.74 -4.29 1.60
C GLY A 141 -11.24 -4.00 1.51
N ASN A 142 -12.10 -5.00 1.37
CA ASN A 142 -13.52 -4.77 1.07
C ASN A 142 -14.39 -4.77 2.32
N GLY A 143 -14.06 -5.61 3.30
CA GLY A 143 -14.74 -5.53 4.58
C GLY A 143 -14.45 -6.65 5.55
N HIS A 144 -15.16 -6.61 6.67
CA HIS A 144 -14.99 -7.59 7.72
C HIS A 144 -16.07 -8.67 7.55
N PHE A 145 -16.08 -9.41 6.44
CA PHE A 145 -17.07 -10.46 6.14
C PHE A 145 -16.37 -11.73 5.65
N ALA A 146 -17.12 -12.80 5.36
CA ALA A 146 -16.57 -14.08 4.89
C ALA A 146 -15.42 -14.59 5.78
N LEU A 147 -15.62 -14.56 7.11
CA LEU A 147 -14.57 -14.80 8.11
C LEU A 147 -13.85 -16.15 7.93
N ASP A 148 -14.57 -17.18 7.52
CA ASP A 148 -13.99 -18.51 7.27
C ASP A 148 -13.16 -18.54 5.98
N GLU A 149 -13.58 -17.81 4.95
CA GLU A 149 -12.82 -17.68 3.70
C GLU A 149 -11.55 -16.86 3.94
N TRP A 150 -11.65 -15.75 4.66
CA TRP A 150 -10.50 -14.95 5.06
C TRP A 150 -9.50 -15.77 5.90
N LEU A 151 -10.00 -16.60 6.81
CA LEU A 151 -9.14 -17.49 7.61
C LEU A 151 -8.35 -18.45 6.71
N ARG A 152 -9.00 -19.07 5.72
CA ARG A 152 -8.32 -19.98 4.78
C ARG A 152 -7.35 -19.28 3.83
N VAL A 153 -7.62 -18.02 3.44
CA VAL A 153 -6.67 -17.22 2.65
C VAL A 153 -5.40 -16.91 3.44
N CYS A 154 -5.55 -16.63 4.73
CA CYS A 154 -4.43 -16.30 5.60
C CYS A 154 -3.81 -17.52 6.30
N ASP A 155 -4.24 -18.73 5.97
CA ASP A 155 -3.74 -19.94 6.61
C ASP A 155 -2.32 -20.28 6.12
N VAL A 156 -1.37 -20.26 7.05
CA VAL A 156 0.03 -20.65 6.82
C VAL A 156 0.30 -22.10 7.24
N GLY A 157 -0.68 -22.82 7.78
CA GLY A 157 -0.63 -24.25 8.11
C GLY A 157 -0.27 -24.58 9.55
N ASP A 158 -0.25 -23.59 10.45
CA ASP A 158 0.05 -23.75 11.88
C ASP A 158 -1.21 -23.85 12.77
N GLY A 159 -2.40 -23.63 12.18
CA GLY A 159 -3.68 -23.63 12.89
C GLY A 159 -3.95 -22.34 13.67
N GLU A 160 -3.09 -21.33 13.57
CA GLU A 160 -3.33 -20.01 14.14
C GLU A 160 -4.25 -19.17 13.24
N ASP A 161 -4.97 -18.23 13.84
CA ASP A 161 -5.78 -17.29 13.08
C ASP A 161 -4.88 -16.27 12.38
N GLY A 162 -4.51 -16.53 11.13
CA GLY A 162 -3.65 -15.66 10.34
C GLY A 162 -4.28 -14.35 9.88
N ARG A 163 -5.53 -14.03 10.24
CA ARG A 163 -6.19 -12.78 9.80
C ARG A 163 -5.67 -11.59 10.60
N MET A 164 -5.35 -10.52 9.88
CA MET A 164 -5.04 -9.21 10.45
C MET A 164 -6.34 -8.40 10.61
N THR A 165 -7.09 -8.65 11.68
CA THR A 165 -8.24 -7.80 12.01
C THR A 165 -7.78 -6.45 12.53
N LYS A 166 -8.62 -5.41 12.42
CA LYS A 166 -8.25 -4.03 12.78
C LYS A 166 -7.70 -3.85 14.20
N ASP A 167 -8.26 -4.56 15.18
CA ASP A 167 -7.75 -4.59 16.55
C ASP A 167 -6.34 -5.18 16.64
N ARG A 168 -6.07 -6.27 15.91
CA ARG A 168 -4.74 -6.88 15.81
C ARG A 168 -3.74 -6.00 15.08
N PHE A 169 -4.16 -5.37 13.98
CA PHE A 169 -3.33 -4.43 13.23
C PHE A 169 -2.82 -3.31 14.15
N ILE A 170 -3.73 -2.68 14.90
CA ILE A 170 -3.36 -1.59 15.82
C ILE A 170 -2.42 -2.09 16.91
N GLU A 171 -2.67 -3.26 17.50
CA GLU A 171 -1.78 -3.85 18.49
C GLU A 171 -0.37 -4.10 17.93
N HIS A 172 -0.27 -4.73 16.76
CA HIS A 172 1.01 -5.01 16.12
C HIS A 172 1.74 -3.72 15.72
N TYR A 173 1.01 -2.73 15.20
CA TYR A 173 1.61 -1.46 14.79
C TYR A 173 2.08 -0.63 15.99
N LEU A 174 1.34 -0.58 17.10
CA LEU A 174 1.80 0.05 18.34
C LEU A 174 3.10 -0.61 18.82
N ARG A 175 3.19 -1.94 18.81
CA ARG A 175 4.42 -2.67 19.17
C ARG A 175 5.58 -2.31 18.24
N ALA A 176 5.32 -2.14 16.94
CA ALA A 176 6.34 -1.69 15.99
C ALA A 176 6.83 -0.26 16.29
N LEU A 177 5.93 0.67 16.65
CA LEU A 177 6.32 2.02 17.09
C LEU A 177 7.18 1.97 18.36
N ALA A 178 6.82 1.12 19.32
CA ALA A 178 7.59 0.95 20.55
C ALA A 178 8.97 0.32 20.31
N ALA A 179 9.07 -0.68 19.44
CA ALA A 179 10.35 -1.31 19.07
C ALA A 179 11.31 -0.32 18.40
N GLN A 180 10.80 0.65 17.65
CA GLN A 180 11.58 1.74 17.08
C GLN A 180 12.04 2.78 18.12
N GLY A 181 11.48 2.74 19.34
CA GLY A 181 11.65 3.73 20.40
C GLY A 181 10.87 5.02 20.15
N ALA A 182 9.80 4.97 19.33
CA ALA A 182 8.97 6.14 19.03
C ALA A 182 7.99 6.46 20.17
N VAL A 183 7.53 5.43 20.90
CA VAL A 183 6.61 5.57 22.04
C VAL A 183 6.94 4.55 23.13
N THR A 184 6.60 4.88 24.39
CA THR A 184 6.60 3.92 25.50
C THR A 184 5.17 3.47 25.75
N LEU A 185 4.89 2.18 25.52
CA LEU A 185 3.55 1.63 25.68
C LEU A 185 3.27 1.24 27.14
N PRO A 186 2.01 1.35 27.59
CA PRO A 186 1.59 0.73 28.85
C PRO A 186 1.70 -0.80 28.78
N ALA A 187 1.76 -1.45 29.94
CA ALA A 187 1.82 -2.91 30.04
C ALA A 187 0.63 -3.61 29.34
N THR A 188 -0.53 -2.95 29.32
CA THR A 188 -1.74 -3.42 28.63
C THR A 188 -2.21 -2.36 27.65
N LEU A 189 -2.39 -2.74 26.39
CA LEU A 189 -2.89 -1.85 25.33
C LEU A 189 -4.42 -1.74 25.32
N GLU A 190 -5.08 -2.68 25.96
CA GLU A 190 -6.54 -2.76 26.08
C GLU A 190 -7.00 -2.03 27.34
N ALA A 191 -7.84 -1.02 27.13
CA ALA A 191 -8.60 -0.39 28.19
C ALA A 191 -9.89 0.23 27.60
N GLU A 192 -10.87 0.48 28.46
CA GLU A 192 -12.13 1.10 28.03
C GLU A 192 -11.88 2.52 27.50
N GLY A 193 -12.44 2.82 26.33
CA GLY A 193 -12.35 4.15 25.72
C GLY A 193 -11.08 4.39 24.90
N VAL A 194 -10.79 5.67 24.65
CA VAL A 194 -9.62 6.10 23.88
C VAL A 194 -8.41 6.15 24.82
N GLN A 195 -7.37 5.41 24.45
CA GLN A 195 -6.07 5.43 25.09
C GLN A 195 -5.16 6.44 24.42
N ARG A 196 -4.23 7.01 25.17
CA ARG A 196 -3.26 7.99 24.65
C ARG A 196 -1.91 7.79 25.33
N VAL A 197 -0.84 7.93 24.54
CA VAL A 197 0.51 8.12 25.06
C VAL A 197 1.08 9.37 24.42
N SER A 198 1.61 10.25 25.26
CA SER A 198 2.42 11.38 24.82
C SER A 198 3.86 11.06 25.15
N ARG A 199 4.78 11.47 24.28
CA ARG A 199 6.21 11.41 24.58
C ARG A 199 6.48 12.29 25.81
N SER A 200 7.18 11.76 26.82
CA SER A 200 7.59 12.56 27.98
C SER A 200 8.75 13.48 27.56
N ASP A 201 8.72 14.74 28.01
CA ASP A 201 9.79 15.71 27.74
C ASP A 201 11.16 15.25 28.31
N THR A 202 11.15 14.27 29.22
CA THR A 202 12.33 13.78 29.93
C THR A 202 13.04 12.59 29.27
N ASP A 203 12.44 11.90 28.29
CA ASP A 203 12.91 10.57 27.87
C ASP A 203 13.69 10.46 26.57
N ALA A 204 13.84 11.50 25.74
CA ALA A 204 14.70 11.34 24.57
C ALA A 204 15.25 12.64 24.01
N THR A 205 16.57 12.70 23.94
CA THR A 205 17.31 13.53 22.99
C THR A 205 16.68 13.37 21.61
N PRO A 206 16.32 14.47 20.92
CA PRO A 206 15.84 14.40 19.55
C PRO A 206 16.80 13.61 18.69
N ARG A 207 16.33 12.55 18.04
CA ARG A 207 17.15 11.80 17.09
C ARG A 207 17.17 12.63 15.80
N PRO A 208 18.34 13.08 15.33
CA PRO A 208 18.41 13.90 14.13
C PRO A 208 17.82 13.14 12.93
N ASN A 209 17.03 13.84 12.12
CA ASN A 209 16.40 13.33 10.91
C ASN A 209 15.41 12.16 11.13
N ARG A 210 14.75 12.11 12.28
CA ARG A 210 13.61 11.20 12.52
C ARG A 210 12.34 12.01 12.80
N ILE A 211 11.19 11.48 12.40
CA ILE A 211 9.89 12.04 12.77
C ILE A 211 9.72 11.93 14.29
N ASP A 212 9.32 13.03 14.93
CA ASP A 212 8.97 13.02 16.34
C ASP A 212 7.49 12.66 16.53
N VAL A 213 7.22 11.48 17.11
CA VAL A 213 5.86 11.06 17.45
C VAL A 213 5.49 11.69 18.80
N GLU A 214 4.86 12.87 18.77
CA GLU A 214 4.51 13.60 19.99
C GLU A 214 3.41 12.90 20.78
N GLU A 215 2.40 12.38 20.08
CA GLU A 215 1.26 11.72 20.70
C GLU A 215 0.68 10.65 19.78
N VAL A 216 0.29 9.53 20.38
CA VAL A 216 -0.49 8.47 19.73
C VAL A 216 -1.75 8.23 20.53
N ALA A 217 -2.89 8.25 19.84
CA ALA A 217 -4.18 7.92 20.43
C ALA A 217 -4.75 6.70 19.71
N TRP A 218 -5.31 5.76 20.47
CA TRP A 218 -5.90 4.57 19.87
C TRP A 218 -7.11 4.08 20.65
N ARG A 219 -7.89 3.23 19.99
CA ARG A 219 -8.94 2.43 20.60
C ARG A 219 -8.90 1.04 19.99
N ILE A 220 -8.90 0.02 20.84
CA ILE A 220 -9.00 -1.38 20.43
C ILE A 220 -10.37 -1.92 20.90
N ASP A 221 -11.24 -2.28 19.95
CA ASP A 221 -12.54 -2.91 20.21
C ASP A 221 -12.56 -4.32 19.60
N ARG A 222 -12.15 -5.34 20.39
CA ARG A 222 -12.09 -6.74 19.93
C ARG A 222 -13.45 -7.34 19.58
N ARG A 223 -14.55 -6.77 20.09
CA ARG A 223 -15.92 -7.23 19.77
C ARG A 223 -16.40 -6.66 18.44
N ARG A 224 -15.92 -5.47 18.09
CA ARG A 224 -16.20 -4.79 16.83
C ARG A 224 -14.89 -4.24 16.28
N PRO A 225 -13.99 -5.10 15.77
CA PRO A 225 -12.66 -4.70 15.31
C PRO A 225 -12.69 -3.46 14.42
N TRP A 226 -13.67 -3.38 13.51
CA TRP A 226 -13.88 -2.28 12.59
C TRP A 226 -14.14 -0.90 13.22
N ARG A 227 -14.42 -0.82 14.53
CA ARG A 227 -14.54 0.45 15.29
C ARG A 227 -13.22 0.92 15.90
N SER A 228 -12.22 0.06 15.93
CA SER A 228 -10.89 0.36 16.44
C SER A 228 -10.23 1.41 15.54
N PHE A 229 -9.40 2.27 16.12
CA PHE A 229 -8.66 3.27 15.37
C PHE A 229 -7.30 3.56 16.00
N ILE A 230 -6.40 4.14 15.20
CA ILE A 230 -5.17 4.78 15.67
C ILE A 230 -4.99 6.13 14.98
N ALA A 231 -4.71 7.18 15.74
CA ALA A 231 -4.36 8.49 15.24
C ALA A 231 -3.01 8.90 15.82
N GLN A 232 -2.24 9.69 15.07
CA GLN A 232 -0.89 10.10 15.48
C GLN A 232 -0.69 11.58 15.22
N ARG A 233 -0.08 12.27 16.19
CA ARG A 233 0.38 13.64 16.07
C ARG A 233 1.90 13.62 15.97
N LEU A 234 2.41 14.08 14.83
CA LEU A 234 3.82 14.02 14.50
C LEU A 234 4.37 15.44 14.37
N ASN A 235 5.53 15.69 14.95
CA ASN A 235 6.26 16.92 14.74
C ASN A 235 7.41 16.65 13.77
N ILE A 236 7.39 17.36 12.65
CA ILE A 236 8.42 17.28 11.62
C ILE A 236 9.19 18.60 11.51
N SER A 237 9.05 19.51 12.48
CA SER A 237 9.74 20.80 12.47
C SER A 237 11.26 20.60 12.56
N LEU A 238 12.01 21.44 11.87
CA LEU A 238 13.45 21.54 12.11
C LEU A 238 13.73 22.29 13.41
N PRO A 239 14.69 21.85 14.24
CA PRO A 239 15.01 22.55 15.50
C PRO A 239 15.42 24.03 15.32
N SER A 240 15.94 24.38 14.14
CA SER A 240 16.35 25.74 13.79
C SER A 240 15.19 26.61 13.30
N SER A 241 14.03 26.04 13.00
CA SER A 241 12.90 26.79 12.46
C SER A 241 12.02 27.34 13.59
N PRO A 242 11.57 28.60 13.51
CA PRO A 242 10.54 29.12 14.40
C PRO A 242 9.15 28.56 14.07
N GLU A 243 8.97 27.99 12.86
CA GLU A 243 7.70 27.41 12.43
C GLU A 243 7.53 26.01 13.01
N ARG A 244 6.39 25.78 13.66
CA ARG A 244 6.01 24.43 14.11
C ARG A 244 5.21 23.75 13.01
N VAL A 245 5.78 22.70 12.42
CA VAL A 245 5.16 21.87 11.38
C VAL A 245 4.74 20.53 11.98
N VAL A 246 3.42 20.31 12.00
CA VAL A 246 2.77 19.13 12.56
C VAL A 246 2.05 18.35 11.47
N VAL A 247 2.24 17.04 11.47
CA VAL A 247 1.45 16.11 10.66
C VAL A 247 0.48 15.38 11.59
N VAL A 248 -0.79 15.28 11.18
CA VAL A 248 -1.79 14.46 11.86
C VAL A 248 -2.16 13.29 10.96
N LEU A 249 -1.76 12.08 11.36
CA LEU A 249 -2.16 10.85 10.69
C LEU A 249 -3.53 10.39 11.19
N LEU A 250 -4.46 10.24 10.25
CA LEU A 250 -5.84 9.86 10.43
C LEU A 250 -6.04 8.41 10.00
N ASP A 251 -6.73 7.63 10.82
CA ASP A 251 -7.27 6.33 10.46
C ASP A 251 -8.63 6.51 9.78
N THR A 252 -8.57 6.69 8.47
CA THR A 252 -9.77 6.78 7.61
C THR A 252 -10.50 5.44 7.43
N SER A 253 -10.02 4.37 8.08
CA SER A 253 -10.55 3.01 8.00
C SER A 253 -11.25 2.60 9.31
N GLN A 254 -11.92 3.56 9.96
CA GLN A 254 -12.68 3.38 11.20
C GLN A 254 -14.19 3.46 10.95
N TYR A 255 -14.92 2.34 11.07
CA TYR A 255 -16.32 2.25 10.65
C TYR A 255 -17.29 2.12 11.82
N ALA A 256 -18.42 2.82 11.78
CA ALA A 256 -19.44 2.68 12.83
C ALA A 256 -20.16 1.31 12.76
N LEU A 257 -20.29 0.76 11.55
CA LEU A 257 -20.92 -0.54 11.26
C LEU A 257 -19.92 -1.44 10.55
N ARG A 258 -20.10 -2.76 10.73
CA ARG A 258 -19.28 -3.80 10.12
C ARG A 258 -19.25 -3.65 8.59
N PRO A 259 -18.10 -3.37 7.95
CA PRO A 259 -18.02 -3.23 6.50
C PRO A 259 -18.36 -4.54 5.78
N ARG A 260 -19.04 -4.46 4.63
CA ARG A 260 -19.49 -5.61 3.83
C ARG A 260 -19.43 -5.29 2.33
N LEU A 261 -19.32 -6.35 1.53
CA LEU A 261 -19.40 -6.29 0.07
C LEU A 261 -20.86 -6.42 -0.35
N VAL A 262 -21.55 -5.29 -0.45
CA VAL A 262 -22.94 -5.19 -0.92
C VAL A 262 -23.01 -3.98 -1.86
N PRO A 263 -23.82 -4.02 -2.93
CA PRO A 263 -23.89 -2.92 -3.88
C PRO A 263 -24.16 -1.55 -3.23
N TRP A 264 -23.43 -0.55 -3.72
CA TRP A 264 -23.37 0.81 -3.17
C TRP A 264 -24.73 1.50 -3.04
N TRP A 265 -25.71 1.17 -3.90
CA TRP A 265 -27.06 1.75 -3.88
C TRP A 265 -27.92 1.29 -2.69
N LEU A 266 -27.52 0.23 -1.98
CA LEU A 266 -28.18 -0.19 -0.73
C LEU A 266 -27.66 0.57 0.50
N GLY A 267 -26.83 1.60 0.31
CA GLY A 267 -26.29 2.43 1.40
C GLY A 267 -25.28 1.70 2.28
N VAL A 268 -24.72 0.58 1.80
CA VAL A 268 -23.83 -0.28 2.57
C VAL A 268 -22.37 0.17 2.45
N ARG A 269 -21.63 -0.03 3.54
CA ARG A 269 -20.24 0.43 3.75
C ARG A 269 -19.26 -0.64 3.26
N ASN A 270 -18.78 -0.51 2.03
CA ASN A 270 -17.60 -1.24 1.54
C ASN A 270 -16.35 -0.43 1.93
N ALA A 271 -15.40 -1.07 2.60
CA ALA A 271 -14.16 -0.44 3.06
C ALA A 271 -13.25 -0.02 1.90
N GLY A 272 -13.33 -0.68 0.74
CA GLY A 272 -12.58 -0.31 -0.46
C GLY A 272 -13.24 0.78 -1.30
N LEU A 273 -14.39 1.30 -0.87
CA LEU A 273 -15.07 2.41 -1.57
C LEU A 273 -15.22 3.66 -0.70
N ASN A 274 -15.23 3.50 0.63
CA ASN A 274 -15.55 4.60 1.53
C ASN A 274 -14.64 4.59 2.75
N GLY A 275 -14.10 5.75 3.10
CA GLY A 275 -13.44 5.97 4.39
C GLY A 275 -14.38 6.61 5.42
N GLN A 276 -14.10 6.39 6.70
CA GLN A 276 -14.86 6.91 7.83
C GLN A 276 -13.95 7.42 8.94
N LEU A 277 -14.43 8.48 9.60
CA LEU A 277 -13.88 9.04 10.84
C LEU A 277 -15.05 9.12 11.81
N LEU A 278 -14.93 8.53 13.00
CA LEU A 278 -15.96 8.58 14.04
C LEU A 278 -15.63 9.62 15.10
N ASP A 279 -16.63 9.97 15.92
CA ASP A 279 -16.53 11.06 16.89
C ASP A 279 -15.35 10.89 17.87
N ASP A 280 -15.05 9.67 18.31
CA ASP A 280 -13.94 9.42 19.24
C ASP A 280 -12.57 9.76 18.65
N GLN A 281 -12.34 9.48 17.36
CA GLN A 281 -11.13 9.92 16.66
C GLN A 281 -11.18 11.42 16.33
N ILE A 282 -12.35 11.94 15.94
CA ILE A 282 -12.53 13.36 15.63
C ILE A 282 -12.22 14.24 16.85
N ASP A 283 -12.70 13.85 18.04
CA ASP A 283 -12.47 14.55 19.29
C ASP A 283 -10.98 14.57 19.69
N VAL A 284 -10.24 13.49 19.39
CA VAL A 284 -8.78 13.46 19.55
C VAL A 284 -8.12 14.51 18.66
N VAL A 285 -8.47 14.52 17.37
CA VAL A 285 -7.85 15.42 16.39
C VAL A 285 -8.23 16.89 16.66
N ASP A 286 -9.48 17.16 17.06
CA ASP A 286 -9.92 18.49 17.50
C ASP A 286 -9.04 19.02 18.64
N ALA A 287 -8.60 18.18 19.57
CA ALA A 287 -7.72 18.57 20.68
C ALA A 287 -6.25 18.81 20.27
N TRP A 288 -5.80 18.21 19.18
CA TRP A 288 -4.43 18.32 18.68
C TRP A 288 -4.19 19.52 17.77
N LEU A 289 -5.22 19.92 17.02
CA LEU A 289 -5.15 21.06 16.13
C LEU A 289 -5.16 22.36 16.94
N ARG A 290 -4.05 23.10 16.87
CA ARG A 290 -3.85 24.37 17.56
C ARG A 290 -3.62 25.48 16.54
N ARG A 291 -4.02 26.70 16.89
CA ARG A 291 -3.72 27.90 16.11
C ARG A 291 -2.23 28.23 16.15
N GLY A 292 -1.72 28.80 15.07
CA GLY A 292 -0.32 29.27 15.00
C GLY A 292 0.71 28.17 14.74
N GLN A 293 0.28 26.98 14.31
CA GLN A 293 1.17 25.93 13.79
C GLN A 293 0.74 25.59 12.35
N VAL A 294 1.68 25.07 11.57
CA VAL A 294 1.41 24.52 10.24
C VAL A 294 1.00 23.06 10.41
N ASN A 295 -0.17 22.70 9.92
CA ASN A 295 -0.76 21.38 10.05
C ASN A 295 -0.96 20.76 8.67
N VAL A 296 -0.52 19.52 8.51
CA VAL A 296 -0.82 18.66 7.36
C VAL A 296 -1.66 17.49 7.85
N LEU A 297 -2.84 17.32 7.28
CA LEU A 297 -3.69 16.16 7.54
C LEU A 297 -3.33 15.05 6.56
N MET A 298 -3.22 13.82 7.05
CA MET A 298 -2.83 12.68 6.23
C MET A 298 -3.72 11.48 6.57
N GLY A 299 -4.31 10.83 5.57
CA GLY A 299 -5.10 9.61 5.75
C GLY A 299 -5.11 8.78 4.47
N HIS A 300 -5.53 7.53 4.54
CA HIS A 300 -5.49 6.66 3.35
C HIS A 300 -6.52 7.06 2.28
N HIS A 301 -7.79 7.22 2.66
CA HIS A 301 -8.87 7.45 1.70
C HIS A 301 -8.90 8.89 1.16
N PRO A 302 -9.12 9.09 -0.15
CA PRO A 302 -9.35 10.40 -0.75
C PRO A 302 -10.55 11.11 -0.15
N TYR A 303 -10.53 12.44 -0.12
CA TYR A 303 -11.61 13.22 0.50
C TYR A 303 -12.99 12.84 -0.06
N ARG A 304 -13.09 12.62 -1.38
CA ARG A 304 -14.34 12.22 -2.04
C ARG A 304 -14.91 10.90 -1.54
N ALA A 305 -14.05 9.96 -1.12
CA ALA A 305 -14.43 8.67 -0.56
C ALA A 305 -14.77 8.74 0.94
N ILE A 306 -14.45 9.82 1.63
CA ILE A 306 -14.82 9.99 3.04
C ILE A 306 -16.33 10.21 3.17
N THR A 307 -16.94 9.58 4.18
CA THR A 307 -18.36 9.83 4.52
C THR A 307 -18.63 11.28 4.93
N SER A 308 -19.91 11.68 4.92
CA SER A 308 -20.31 13.05 5.25
C SER A 308 -19.83 13.53 6.63
N GLN A 309 -19.75 12.66 7.63
CA GLN A 309 -19.26 13.02 8.97
C GLN A 309 -17.77 13.38 8.93
N GLY A 310 -16.94 12.52 8.36
CA GLY A 310 -15.50 12.79 8.21
C GLY A 310 -15.22 13.99 7.30
N LYS A 311 -15.99 14.18 6.22
CA LYS A 311 -15.90 15.38 5.37
C LYS A 311 -16.17 16.65 6.18
N LYS A 312 -17.23 16.68 6.98
CA LYS A 312 -17.54 17.82 7.86
C LYS A 312 -16.43 18.10 8.86
N ALA A 313 -15.79 17.07 9.41
CA ALA A 313 -14.65 17.24 10.31
C ALA A 313 -13.44 17.84 9.58
N ILE A 314 -13.07 17.30 8.42
CA ILE A 314 -11.96 17.82 7.59
C ILE A 314 -12.21 19.28 7.19
N GLU A 315 -13.41 19.60 6.69
CA GLU A 315 -13.77 21.00 6.35
C GLU A 315 -13.70 21.91 7.57
N ARG A 316 -14.16 21.45 8.73
CA ARG A 316 -14.06 22.21 9.99
C ARG A 316 -12.61 22.49 10.36
N TRP A 317 -11.73 21.48 10.30
CA TRP A 317 -10.30 21.64 10.59
C TRP A 317 -9.62 22.60 9.62
N ARG A 318 -9.94 22.49 8.33
CA ARG A 318 -9.42 23.37 7.27
C ARG A 318 -9.87 24.82 7.37
N ARG A 319 -10.88 25.15 8.20
CA ARG A 319 -11.24 26.55 8.48
C ARG A 319 -10.15 27.27 9.29
N ASP A 320 -9.25 26.53 9.95
CA ASP A 320 -8.03 27.08 10.51
C ASP A 320 -7.01 27.28 9.37
N PRO A 321 -6.50 28.52 9.15
CA PRO A 321 -5.51 28.78 8.11
C PRO A 321 -4.19 28.01 8.33
N GLY A 322 -3.94 27.49 9.54
CA GLY A 322 -2.83 26.61 9.83
C GLY A 322 -2.97 25.22 9.20
N VAL A 323 -4.16 24.77 8.78
CA VAL A 323 -4.33 23.48 8.09
C VAL A 323 -4.20 23.66 6.59
N ILE A 324 -3.02 23.34 6.06
CA ILE A 324 -2.63 23.75 4.70
C ILE A 324 -2.86 22.67 3.64
N LEU A 325 -2.88 21.39 4.02
CA LEU A 325 -2.93 20.28 3.07
C LEU A 325 -3.65 19.07 3.66
N TYR A 326 -4.41 18.36 2.81
CA TYR A 326 -4.84 16.99 3.05
C TYR A 326 -4.10 16.07 2.09
N VAL A 327 -3.49 15.01 2.60
CA VAL A 327 -2.77 14.00 1.81
C VAL A 327 -3.54 12.68 1.88
N SER A 328 -3.71 12.04 0.72
CA SER A 328 -4.40 10.76 0.54
C SER A 328 -3.59 9.74 -0.28
N ALA A 329 -4.09 8.51 -0.34
CA ALA A 329 -3.59 7.39 -1.15
C ALA A 329 -4.78 6.68 -1.84
N HIS A 330 -4.80 5.34 -1.97
CA HIS A 330 -5.97 4.52 -2.37
C HIS A 330 -6.41 4.64 -3.84
N LYS A 331 -6.05 5.72 -4.55
CA LYS A 331 -6.29 5.84 -6.00
C LYS A 331 -5.18 5.25 -6.84
N HIS A 332 -4.07 4.86 -6.21
CA HIS A 332 -2.91 4.24 -6.83
C HIS A 332 -2.29 5.12 -7.95
N THR A 333 -2.63 6.41 -8.01
CA THR A 333 -2.14 7.35 -9.02
C THR A 333 -1.85 8.68 -8.35
N ALA A 334 -0.59 9.09 -8.38
CA ALA A 334 -0.12 10.31 -7.77
C ALA A 334 -0.66 11.53 -8.53
N GLN A 335 -1.52 12.30 -7.88
CA GLN A 335 -2.18 13.44 -8.50
C GLN A 335 -2.60 14.49 -7.47
N TRP A 336 -2.95 15.67 -7.96
CA TRP A 336 -3.59 16.70 -7.17
C TRP A 336 -5.09 16.71 -7.45
N PHE A 337 -5.89 16.76 -6.40
CA PHE A 337 -7.32 17.04 -6.52
C PHE A 337 -7.61 18.46 -6.02
N VAL A 338 -8.47 19.16 -6.76
CA VAL A 338 -9.06 20.42 -6.30
C VAL A 338 -10.47 20.13 -5.82
N HIS A 339 -10.76 20.55 -4.59
CA HIS A 339 -12.09 20.42 -3.99
C HIS A 339 -12.71 21.79 -3.80
N GLU A 340 -14.02 21.83 -3.94
CA GLU A 340 -14.82 22.98 -3.54
C GLU A 340 -14.92 23.00 -2.02
N GLY A 341 -14.47 24.10 -1.41
CA GLY A 341 -14.63 24.34 0.02
C GLY A 341 -15.67 25.43 0.27
N GLU A 342 -16.23 25.47 1.48
CA GLU A 342 -17.22 26.50 1.86
C GLU A 342 -16.66 27.93 1.80
N ARG A 343 -15.34 28.09 1.99
CA ARG A 343 -14.65 29.40 1.98
C ARG A 343 -13.81 29.62 0.74
N ALA A 344 -13.09 28.58 0.32
CA ALA A 344 -12.16 28.62 -0.80
C ALA A 344 -11.92 27.20 -1.30
N ASN A 345 -11.63 27.08 -2.58
CA ASN A 345 -11.21 25.82 -3.17
C ASN A 345 -9.84 25.42 -2.64
N TRP A 346 -9.62 24.12 -2.53
CA TRP A 346 -8.46 23.60 -1.82
C TRP A 346 -7.84 22.35 -2.43
N LEU A 347 -6.58 22.10 -2.07
CA LEU A 347 -5.77 21.00 -2.60
C LEU A 347 -5.76 19.78 -1.69
N GLU A 348 -5.99 18.62 -2.31
CA GLU A 348 -5.61 17.31 -1.80
C GLU A 348 -4.48 16.74 -2.65
N LEU A 349 -3.45 16.20 -2.00
CA LEU A 349 -2.37 15.46 -2.65
C LEU A 349 -2.63 13.96 -2.53
N ASN A 350 -2.75 13.25 -3.64
CA ASN A 350 -2.70 11.78 -3.67
C ASN A 350 -1.27 11.31 -3.91
N VAL A 351 -0.76 10.40 -3.08
CA VAL A 351 0.65 10.02 -3.12
C VAL A 351 1.02 9.05 -4.24
N GLY A 352 0.06 8.28 -4.76
CA GLY A 352 0.30 7.21 -5.73
C GLY A 352 0.53 5.86 -5.08
N SER A 353 0.96 4.87 -5.88
CA SER A 353 1.22 3.50 -5.44
C SER A 353 2.67 3.13 -5.69
N THR A 354 3.27 2.43 -4.74
CA THR A 354 4.61 1.85 -4.90
C THR A 354 4.61 0.54 -5.66
N THR A 355 3.45 -0.02 -6.00
CA THR A 355 3.34 -1.31 -6.70
C THR A 355 2.77 -1.18 -8.11
N ASP A 356 1.75 -0.36 -8.28
CA ASP A 356 1.06 -0.21 -9.56
C ASP A 356 1.83 0.71 -10.50
N TRP A 357 1.70 0.50 -11.81
CA TRP A 357 2.48 1.28 -12.77
C TRP A 357 1.98 2.72 -12.85
N THR A 358 2.84 3.72 -12.98
CA THR A 358 4.28 3.65 -12.74
C THR A 358 4.55 3.63 -11.23
N PRO A 359 5.35 2.68 -10.68
CA PRO A 359 5.61 2.63 -9.25
C PRO A 359 6.24 3.93 -8.78
N GLU A 360 5.68 4.53 -7.75
CA GLU A 360 5.98 5.91 -7.40
C GLU A 360 5.73 6.23 -5.93
N PHE A 361 6.33 7.33 -5.49
CA PHE A 361 6.10 7.91 -4.18
C PHE A 361 6.20 9.44 -4.26
N ARG A 362 5.96 10.12 -3.13
CA ARG A 362 6.11 11.57 -3.03
C ARG A 362 7.13 11.92 -1.94
N THR A 363 7.81 13.05 -2.09
CA THR A 363 8.40 13.74 -0.93
C THR A 363 7.48 14.84 -0.43
N LEU A 364 7.63 15.23 0.83
CA LEU A 364 6.96 16.39 1.39
C LEU A 364 7.94 17.16 2.28
N TYR A 365 8.02 18.45 2.03
CA TYR A 365 8.87 19.38 2.74
C TYR A 365 8.20 20.75 2.83
N VAL A 366 8.28 21.38 3.99
CA VAL A 366 7.72 22.71 4.25
C VAL A 366 8.85 23.72 4.39
N GLU A 367 8.69 24.85 3.73
CA GLU A 367 9.62 25.97 3.76
C GLU A 367 8.92 27.27 4.16
N ARG A 368 9.68 28.19 4.74
CA ARG A 368 9.24 29.55 5.00
C ARG A 368 9.73 30.47 3.88
N PRO A 369 8.84 30.95 2.99
CA PRO A 369 9.21 31.98 2.02
C PRO A 369 9.57 33.29 2.74
N GLU A 370 10.34 34.16 2.08
CA GLU A 370 10.72 35.48 2.61
C GLU A 370 9.51 36.37 3.02
N ALA A 371 8.33 36.12 2.43
CA ALA A 371 7.09 36.80 2.81
C ALA A 371 6.48 36.18 4.08
N ALA A 372 6.53 36.94 5.19
CA ALA A 372 6.22 36.52 6.57
C ALA A 372 4.84 35.88 6.87
N ASN A 373 3.91 35.78 5.91
CA ASN A 373 2.54 35.30 6.13
C ASN A 373 2.15 34.09 5.27
N LYS A 374 3.10 33.42 4.61
CA LYS A 374 2.84 32.22 3.81
C LYS A 374 3.85 31.12 4.15
N VAL A 375 3.50 29.90 3.82
CA VAL A 375 4.39 28.74 3.84
C VAL A 375 4.47 28.16 2.44
N GLY A 376 5.65 27.69 2.05
CA GLY A 376 5.88 26.95 0.82
C GLY A 376 5.75 25.46 1.09
N LEU A 377 5.15 24.75 0.14
CA LEU A 377 5.06 23.30 0.13
C LEU A 377 5.83 22.79 -1.06
N ARG A 378 6.85 21.97 -0.81
CA ARG A 378 7.56 21.24 -1.85
C ARG A 378 7.17 19.76 -1.77
N THR A 379 6.57 19.27 -2.85
CA THR A 379 6.27 17.85 -2.99
C THR A 379 6.58 17.38 -4.39
N GLN A 380 7.56 16.51 -4.49
CA GLN A 380 8.02 15.96 -5.76
C GLN A 380 7.47 14.55 -5.93
N ARG A 381 6.85 14.29 -7.07
CA ARG A 381 6.56 12.93 -7.53
C ARG A 381 7.89 12.26 -7.90
N GLN A 382 8.11 11.07 -7.39
CA GLN A 382 9.31 10.28 -7.61
C GLN A 382 8.90 8.93 -8.20
N PRO A 383 8.79 8.81 -9.53
CA PRO A 383 8.65 7.51 -10.17
C PRO A 383 9.92 6.70 -9.89
N VAL A 384 9.76 5.47 -9.40
CA VAL A 384 10.88 4.56 -9.11
C VAL A 384 11.71 4.34 -10.37
N VAL A 385 11.07 4.22 -11.53
CA VAL A 385 11.73 4.08 -12.84
C VAL A 385 12.69 5.21 -13.20
N ASP A 386 12.45 6.43 -12.71
CA ASP A 386 13.28 7.59 -13.02
C ASP A 386 14.50 7.68 -12.08
N LEU A 387 14.39 7.06 -10.90
CA LEU A 387 15.44 7.02 -9.87
C LEU A 387 16.29 5.75 -9.94
N TRP A 388 15.71 4.70 -10.51
CA TRP A 388 16.36 3.43 -10.67
C TRP A 388 17.12 3.41 -11.99
N GLU A 389 18.44 3.53 -11.88
CA GLU A 389 19.37 3.27 -12.99
C GLU A 389 19.42 1.76 -13.23
N ALA A 390 18.40 1.22 -13.90
CA ALA A 390 18.22 -0.22 -14.05
C ALA A 390 19.37 -0.88 -14.82
N GLN A 391 19.97 -1.90 -14.21
CA GLN A 391 20.73 -2.94 -14.91
C GLN A 391 19.82 -4.18 -15.07
N CYS A 392 18.68 -4.00 -15.74
CA CYS A 392 17.87 -5.17 -16.09
C CYS A 392 18.43 -5.79 -17.36
N GLU A 393 18.96 -6.99 -17.22
CA GLU A 393 19.38 -7.76 -18.38
C GLU A 393 18.15 -8.18 -19.18
N PRO A 394 18.06 -7.87 -20.49
CA PRO A 394 16.89 -8.20 -21.30
C PRO A 394 16.53 -9.69 -21.26
N GLU A 395 17.51 -10.58 -21.13
CA GLU A 395 17.28 -12.02 -21.00
C GLU A 395 16.58 -12.43 -19.69
N TRP A 396 16.51 -11.55 -18.69
CA TRP A 396 15.74 -11.80 -17.47
C TRP A 396 14.25 -11.61 -17.69
N GLU A 397 13.82 -10.90 -18.74
CA GLU A 397 12.40 -10.72 -19.01
C GLU A 397 11.76 -12.04 -19.40
N VAL A 398 10.59 -12.36 -18.82
CA VAL A 398 9.82 -13.55 -19.22
C VAL A 398 9.53 -13.47 -20.72
N ASP A 399 9.79 -14.56 -21.44
CA ASP A 399 9.50 -14.66 -22.88
C ASP A 399 8.02 -14.31 -23.17
N PRO A 400 7.72 -13.35 -24.08
CA PRO A 400 6.35 -13.00 -24.47
C PRO A 400 5.51 -14.17 -25.00
N ASP A 401 6.16 -15.20 -25.56
CA ASP A 401 5.50 -16.42 -26.05
C ASP A 401 5.26 -17.45 -24.93
N SER A 402 5.78 -17.20 -23.73
CA SER A 402 5.51 -18.03 -22.56
C SER A 402 4.02 -18.00 -22.20
N PRO A 403 3.39 -19.15 -21.90
CA PRO A 403 2.03 -19.18 -21.36
C PRO A 403 1.92 -18.53 -19.97
N TYR A 404 3.06 -18.22 -19.34
CA TYR A 404 3.17 -17.59 -18.03
C TYR A 404 3.70 -16.15 -18.10
N TYR A 405 3.70 -15.54 -19.30
CA TYR A 405 4.02 -14.12 -19.45
C TYR A 405 3.09 -13.24 -18.61
N TYR A 406 3.57 -12.07 -18.19
CA TYR A 406 2.98 -11.27 -17.09
C TYR A 406 1.47 -11.04 -17.21
N ILE A 407 0.94 -10.86 -18.42
CA ILE A 407 -0.49 -10.58 -18.67
C ILE A 407 -1.33 -11.82 -18.97
N ARG A 408 -0.71 -12.98 -19.20
CA ARG A 408 -1.40 -14.22 -19.59
C ARG A 408 -2.27 -14.78 -18.48
N TYR A 409 -2.08 -14.39 -17.23
CA TYR A 409 -2.99 -14.79 -16.15
C TYR A 409 -4.45 -14.43 -16.48
N ARG A 410 -4.71 -13.31 -17.18
CA ARG A 410 -6.06 -12.90 -17.58
C ARG A 410 -6.73 -13.92 -18.50
N ASP A 411 -5.96 -14.51 -19.41
CA ASP A 411 -6.42 -15.57 -20.32
C ASP A 411 -6.68 -16.90 -19.57
N LEU A 412 -5.94 -17.13 -18.47
CA LEU A 412 -5.99 -18.36 -17.69
C LEU A 412 -7.02 -18.33 -16.56
N THR A 413 -7.46 -17.15 -16.13
CA THR A 413 -8.44 -17.01 -15.05
C THR A 413 -9.86 -17.34 -15.53
N THR A 414 -10.66 -17.93 -14.64
CA THR A 414 -12.04 -18.32 -14.94
C THR A 414 -12.98 -17.84 -13.83
N PRO A 415 -14.32 -17.89 -14.04
CA PRO A 415 -15.26 -17.66 -12.94
C PRO A 415 -15.15 -18.69 -11.80
N ASP A 416 -14.53 -19.84 -12.04
CA ASP A 416 -14.26 -20.86 -11.01
C ASP A 416 -13.00 -20.46 -10.21
N PRO A 417 -13.13 -20.19 -8.90
CA PRO A 417 -12.01 -19.81 -8.07
C PRO A 417 -10.92 -20.88 -8.01
N MET A 418 -11.30 -22.17 -7.97
CA MET A 418 -10.35 -23.28 -7.88
C MET A 418 -9.48 -23.37 -9.12
N ARG A 419 -10.09 -23.29 -10.31
CA ARG A 419 -9.34 -23.29 -11.58
C ARG A 419 -8.43 -22.07 -11.69
N THR A 420 -8.92 -20.91 -11.25
CA THR A 420 -8.11 -19.68 -11.24
C THR A 420 -6.91 -19.84 -10.31
N GLN A 421 -7.11 -20.34 -9.09
CA GLN A 421 -6.01 -20.55 -8.15
C GLN A 421 -4.99 -21.58 -8.66
N ILE A 422 -5.43 -22.65 -9.33
CA ILE A 422 -4.51 -23.60 -9.99
C ILE A 422 -3.69 -22.89 -11.08
N ALA A 423 -4.30 -22.04 -11.90
CA ALA A 423 -3.58 -21.27 -12.92
C ALA A 423 -2.56 -20.32 -12.30
N LEU A 424 -2.94 -19.58 -11.24
CA LEU A 424 -2.02 -18.70 -10.52
C LEU A 424 -0.85 -19.48 -9.91
N MET A 425 -1.10 -20.65 -9.32
CA MET A 425 -0.02 -21.51 -8.80
C MET A 425 0.88 -22.05 -9.91
N ASN A 426 0.35 -22.40 -11.08
CA ASN A 426 1.19 -22.80 -12.22
C ASN A 426 2.10 -21.64 -12.67
N THR A 427 1.58 -20.42 -12.74
CA THR A 427 2.38 -19.23 -13.05
C THR A 427 3.43 -18.96 -11.97
N LEU A 428 3.12 -19.14 -10.68
CA LEU A 428 4.09 -18.97 -9.60
C LEU A 428 5.22 -20.00 -9.69
N LEU A 429 4.87 -21.28 -9.91
CA LEU A 429 5.86 -22.34 -10.12
C LEU A 429 6.72 -22.06 -11.36
N ALA A 430 6.13 -21.59 -12.45
CA ALA A 430 6.86 -21.17 -13.64
C ALA A 430 7.81 -19.99 -13.37
N THR A 431 7.39 -19.04 -12.53
CA THR A 431 8.22 -17.92 -12.06
C THR A 431 9.44 -18.43 -11.31
N HIS A 432 9.30 -19.41 -10.42
CA HIS A 432 10.43 -20.05 -9.75
C HIS A 432 11.36 -20.80 -10.73
N SER A 433 10.82 -21.45 -11.76
CA SER A 433 11.67 -22.04 -12.81
C SER A 433 12.45 -20.98 -13.57
N TRP A 434 11.85 -19.82 -13.81
CA TRP A 434 12.48 -18.74 -14.55
C TRP A 434 13.65 -18.13 -13.76
N VAL A 435 13.43 -17.76 -12.49
CA VAL A 435 14.53 -17.24 -11.65
C VAL A 435 15.67 -18.23 -11.52
N LEU A 436 15.39 -19.53 -11.38
CA LEU A 436 16.45 -20.54 -11.23
C LEU A 436 17.28 -20.73 -12.51
N ARG A 437 16.67 -20.54 -13.69
CA ARG A 437 17.40 -20.60 -14.97
C ARG A 437 18.28 -19.38 -15.21
N LYS A 438 17.88 -18.22 -14.71
CA LYS A 438 18.58 -16.95 -14.92
C LYS A 438 19.61 -16.66 -13.84
N ILE A 439 19.30 -17.05 -12.61
CA ILE A 439 20.12 -16.90 -11.42
C ILE A 439 20.30 -18.29 -10.81
N PRO A 440 21.19 -19.13 -11.35
CA PRO A 440 21.40 -20.49 -10.85
C PRO A 440 21.94 -20.50 -9.43
N SER A 441 21.80 -21.61 -8.74
CA SER A 441 22.40 -21.79 -7.41
C SER A 441 23.91 -21.95 -7.56
N SER A 442 24.67 -21.42 -6.60
CA SER A 442 26.13 -21.59 -6.59
C SER A 442 26.50 -23.06 -6.46
N ALA A 443 27.70 -23.43 -6.94
CA ALA A 443 28.21 -24.81 -6.84
C ALA A 443 28.29 -25.33 -5.38
N GLY A 444 28.35 -24.43 -4.39
CA GLY A 444 28.41 -24.76 -2.96
C GLY A 444 27.06 -24.81 -2.25
N ASN A 445 25.95 -24.60 -2.95
CA ASN A 445 24.63 -24.49 -2.33
C ASN A 445 24.27 -25.76 -1.55
N THR A 446 23.93 -25.60 -0.27
CA THR A 446 23.54 -26.69 0.63
C THR A 446 22.04 -26.73 0.92
N HIS A 447 21.31 -25.68 0.55
CA HIS A 447 19.88 -25.55 0.80
C HIS A 447 19.12 -26.06 -0.42
N TRP A 448 18.48 -27.22 -0.33
CA TRP A 448 17.71 -27.82 -1.42
C TRP A 448 16.28 -28.13 -1.00
N PRO A 449 15.29 -27.97 -1.91
CA PRO A 449 13.96 -28.53 -1.72
C PRO A 449 14.03 -30.03 -1.44
N SER A 450 13.05 -30.54 -0.70
CA SER A 450 12.88 -31.96 -0.40
C SER A 450 13.01 -32.83 -1.65
N ALA A 451 13.80 -33.90 -1.51
CA ALA A 451 14.11 -34.86 -2.57
C ALA A 451 14.75 -34.23 -3.83
N THR A 452 15.53 -33.14 -3.66
CA THR A 452 16.38 -32.56 -4.70
C THR A 452 17.77 -32.24 -4.18
N SER A 453 18.74 -32.12 -5.08
CA SER A 453 20.15 -31.89 -4.80
C SER A 453 20.86 -31.05 -5.87
N SER A 454 20.10 -30.56 -6.86
CA SER A 454 20.60 -29.72 -7.95
C SER A 454 19.47 -28.90 -8.58
N ASP A 455 19.82 -27.80 -9.24
CA ASP A 455 18.86 -26.96 -9.97
C ASP A 455 18.07 -27.76 -11.02
N ALA A 456 18.72 -28.71 -11.70
CA ALA A 456 18.07 -29.57 -12.69
C ALA A 456 16.95 -30.43 -12.08
N GLU A 457 17.17 -30.96 -10.87
CA GLU A 457 16.16 -31.73 -10.14
C GLU A 457 15.00 -30.84 -9.66
N VAL A 458 15.30 -29.62 -9.21
CA VAL A 458 14.29 -28.63 -8.83
C VAL A 458 13.43 -28.23 -10.04
N LEU A 459 14.06 -27.91 -11.18
CA LEU A 459 13.35 -27.60 -12.43
C LEU A 459 12.47 -28.77 -12.89
N ALA A 460 12.96 -30.01 -12.80
CA ALA A 460 12.16 -31.18 -13.13
C ALA A 460 10.98 -31.38 -12.17
N LYS A 461 11.16 -31.10 -10.87
CA LYS A 461 10.09 -31.13 -9.86
C LYS A 461 8.99 -30.12 -10.20
N ILE A 462 9.38 -28.90 -10.55
CA ILE A 462 8.46 -27.85 -10.99
C ILE A 462 7.70 -28.26 -12.26
N GLN A 463 8.40 -28.73 -13.29
CA GLN A 463 7.77 -29.12 -14.55
C GLN A 463 6.73 -30.23 -14.37
N ARG A 464 7.04 -31.25 -13.55
CA ARG A 464 6.07 -32.31 -13.20
C ARG A 464 4.85 -31.74 -12.48
N ALA A 465 5.06 -30.80 -11.55
CA ALA A 465 3.96 -30.17 -10.84
C ALA A 465 3.06 -29.35 -11.77
N ILE A 466 3.64 -28.60 -12.71
CA ILE A 466 2.89 -27.79 -13.70
C ILE A 466 2.11 -28.68 -14.67
N GLY A 467 2.77 -29.69 -15.28
CA GLY A 467 2.17 -30.55 -16.31
C GLY A 467 1.28 -31.67 -15.78
N GLY A 468 1.34 -31.98 -14.49
CA GLY A 468 0.56 -33.06 -13.86
C GLY A 468 -0.84 -32.62 -13.41
N THR A 469 -1.69 -33.61 -13.13
CA THR A 469 -3.01 -33.45 -12.47
C THR A 469 -2.92 -33.33 -10.96
N GLY A 470 -1.76 -32.92 -10.42
CA GLY A 470 -1.53 -32.78 -8.99
C GLY A 470 -2.58 -31.85 -8.35
N SER A 471 -2.95 -32.16 -7.10
CA SER A 471 -3.91 -31.34 -6.35
C SER A 471 -3.38 -29.92 -6.16
N LEU A 472 -4.29 -28.97 -5.94
CA LEU A 472 -3.92 -27.60 -5.59
C LEU A 472 -3.01 -27.57 -4.35
N ASP A 473 -3.33 -28.35 -3.32
CA ASP A 473 -2.54 -28.43 -2.09
C ASP A 473 -1.09 -28.83 -2.35
N ALA A 474 -0.85 -29.78 -3.27
CA ALA A 474 0.49 -30.18 -3.65
C ALA A 474 1.26 -29.06 -4.36
N LYS A 475 0.57 -28.25 -5.18
CA LYS A 475 1.17 -27.08 -5.84
C LYS A 475 1.48 -25.97 -4.84
N ILE A 476 0.57 -25.70 -3.90
CA ILE A 476 0.77 -24.71 -2.82
C ILE A 476 1.95 -25.13 -1.94
N ALA A 477 2.01 -26.39 -1.52
CA ALA A 477 3.12 -26.92 -0.72
C ALA A 477 4.47 -26.77 -1.44
N LEU A 478 4.53 -27.10 -2.73
CA LEU A 478 5.74 -26.91 -3.54
C LEU A 478 6.09 -25.43 -3.69
N ALA A 479 5.12 -24.53 -3.90
CA ALA A 479 5.39 -23.10 -4.03
C ALA A 479 5.95 -22.50 -2.72
N ARG A 480 5.42 -22.90 -1.55
CA ARG A 480 5.97 -22.49 -0.24
C ARG A 480 7.41 -22.97 -0.06
N GLU A 481 7.68 -24.23 -0.39
CA GLU A 481 9.02 -24.81 -0.35
C GLU A 481 10.00 -24.08 -1.29
N LEU A 482 9.56 -23.70 -2.49
CA LEU A 482 10.39 -22.97 -3.45
C LEU A 482 10.65 -21.53 -3.03
N ARG A 483 9.70 -20.85 -2.39
CA ARG A 483 9.92 -19.54 -1.75
C ARG A 483 11.03 -19.64 -0.71
N ASP A 484 10.93 -20.62 0.18
CA ASP A 484 11.90 -20.79 1.27
C ASP A 484 13.29 -21.16 0.71
N PHE A 485 13.34 -22.02 -0.31
CA PHE A 485 14.57 -22.31 -1.07
C PHE A 485 15.16 -21.06 -1.74
N GLU A 486 14.34 -20.26 -2.43
CA GLU A 486 14.83 -19.06 -3.11
C GLU A 486 15.39 -18.01 -2.13
N ALA A 487 14.85 -17.96 -0.91
CA ALA A 487 15.32 -17.08 0.15
C ALA A 487 16.61 -17.58 0.83
N ALA A 488 16.83 -18.90 0.89
CA ALA A 488 17.93 -19.50 1.64
C ALA A 488 19.11 -20.00 0.79
N ARG A 489 18.91 -20.25 -0.51
CA ARG A 489 19.95 -20.82 -1.38
C ARG A 489 21.10 -19.85 -1.61
N ASP A 490 22.29 -20.41 -1.74
CA ASP A 490 23.48 -19.65 -2.14
C ASP A 490 23.45 -19.39 -3.65
N VAL A 491 23.68 -18.14 -4.06
CA VAL A 491 23.78 -17.70 -5.46
C VAL A 491 25.14 -17.06 -5.72
N GLU A 492 25.63 -17.12 -6.97
CA GLU A 492 26.93 -16.52 -7.31
C GLU A 492 26.92 -14.99 -7.15
N SER A 493 25.81 -14.34 -7.51
CA SER A 493 25.59 -12.89 -7.33
C SER A 493 24.27 -12.63 -6.60
N PRO A 494 24.29 -12.35 -5.27
CA PRO A 494 23.12 -11.92 -4.52
C PRO A 494 22.51 -10.61 -5.05
N ASP A 495 23.36 -9.71 -5.56
CA ASP A 495 22.92 -8.44 -6.16
C ASP A 495 22.12 -8.68 -7.44
N ASP A 496 22.54 -9.62 -8.29
CA ASP A 496 21.78 -10.00 -9.50
C ASP A 496 20.43 -10.60 -9.11
N GLN A 497 20.37 -11.43 -8.05
CA GLN A 497 19.11 -11.97 -7.57
C GLN A 497 18.16 -10.85 -7.10
N LYS A 498 18.66 -9.89 -6.33
CA LYS A 498 17.89 -8.75 -5.86
C LYS A 498 17.40 -7.88 -7.02
N GLN A 499 18.28 -7.55 -7.95
CA GLN A 499 17.96 -6.76 -9.13
C GLN A 499 16.98 -7.49 -10.05
N PHE A 500 17.14 -8.81 -10.24
CA PHE A 500 16.19 -9.64 -10.98
C PHE A 500 14.78 -9.52 -10.42
N ARG A 501 14.60 -9.66 -9.09
CA ARG A 501 13.28 -9.54 -8.43
C ARG A 501 12.65 -8.17 -8.70
N LEU A 502 13.45 -7.10 -8.56
CA LEU A 502 12.99 -5.75 -8.86
C LEU A 502 12.59 -5.60 -10.33
N CYS A 503 13.40 -6.09 -11.28
CA CYS A 503 13.08 -6.09 -12.71
C CYS A 503 11.76 -6.82 -13.01
N GLN A 504 11.55 -8.00 -12.44
CA GLN A 504 10.30 -8.74 -12.60
C GLN A 504 9.09 -7.94 -12.09
N ALA A 505 9.19 -7.32 -10.91
CA ALA A 505 8.13 -6.49 -10.36
C ALA A 505 7.82 -5.30 -11.28
N MET A 506 8.85 -4.58 -11.76
CA MET A 506 8.71 -3.40 -12.60
C MET A 506 8.12 -3.73 -13.98
N TRP A 507 8.62 -4.77 -14.65
CA TRP A 507 8.05 -5.24 -15.92
C TRP A 507 6.62 -5.71 -15.75
N SER A 508 6.36 -6.51 -14.72
CA SER A 508 5.03 -7.03 -14.46
C SER A 508 4.02 -5.91 -14.18
N SER A 509 4.41 -4.89 -13.41
CA SER A 509 3.61 -3.69 -13.17
C SER A 509 3.33 -2.92 -14.46
N LYS A 510 4.37 -2.67 -15.27
CA LYS A 510 4.25 -2.00 -16.58
C LYS A 510 3.26 -2.70 -17.49
N TYR A 511 3.45 -4.00 -17.71
CA TYR A 511 2.63 -4.74 -18.66
C TYR A 511 1.20 -4.96 -18.18
N ASP A 512 0.97 -5.03 -16.87
CA ASP A 512 -0.40 -5.09 -16.34
C ASP A 512 -1.19 -3.81 -16.68
N MET A 513 -0.57 -2.63 -16.56
CA MET A 513 -1.18 -1.38 -17.00
C MET A 513 -1.31 -1.32 -18.53
N ASP A 514 -0.24 -1.61 -19.28
CA ASP A 514 -0.29 -1.54 -20.75
C ASP A 514 -1.30 -2.52 -21.34
N GLY A 515 -1.40 -3.74 -20.79
CA GLY A 515 -2.39 -4.73 -21.18
C GLY A 515 -3.82 -4.38 -20.72
N ALA A 516 -3.98 -3.55 -19.69
CA ALA A 516 -5.27 -2.96 -19.30
C ALA A 516 -5.61 -1.70 -20.11
N ARG A 517 -4.64 -1.10 -20.80
CA ARG A 517 -4.83 0.13 -21.53
C ARG A 517 -5.67 -0.12 -22.78
N ALA A 518 -6.88 0.40 -22.78
CA ALA A 518 -7.64 0.57 -24.01
C ALA A 518 -6.88 1.55 -24.92
N PRO A 519 -6.82 1.30 -26.24
CA PRO A 519 -6.23 2.25 -27.18
C PRO A 519 -6.84 3.64 -27.01
N GLY A 520 -6.01 4.65 -26.79
CA GLY A 520 -6.39 6.04 -26.71
C GLY A 520 -6.32 6.72 -28.07
N VAL A 521 -7.06 7.81 -28.25
CA VAL A 521 -7.06 8.61 -29.49
C VAL A 521 -5.69 9.21 -29.85
N ASN A 522 -4.75 9.23 -28.90
CA ASN A 522 -3.38 9.72 -29.08
C ASN A 522 -2.36 8.60 -29.36
N ASP A 523 -2.79 7.34 -29.43
CA ASP A 523 -1.89 6.23 -29.75
C ASP A 523 -1.59 6.20 -31.25
N SER A 524 -0.37 6.57 -31.61
CA SER A 524 0.07 6.69 -33.00
C SER A 524 0.37 5.33 -33.67
N TYR A 525 0.49 4.26 -32.89
CA TYR A 525 0.82 2.92 -33.37
C TYR A 525 -0.05 1.88 -32.67
N LEU A 526 -0.69 1.02 -33.47
CA LEU A 526 -1.45 -0.11 -32.98
C LEU A 526 -0.92 -1.36 -33.67
N MET A 527 -0.42 -2.32 -32.89
CA MET A 527 -0.05 -3.64 -33.40
C MET A 527 -1.27 -4.55 -33.26
N VAL A 528 -1.83 -4.97 -34.39
CA VAL A 528 -2.92 -5.95 -34.43
C VAL A 528 -2.36 -7.32 -34.81
N PRO A 529 -2.90 -8.42 -34.26
CA PRO A 529 -2.54 -9.74 -34.75
C PRO A 529 -2.87 -9.84 -36.24
N LYS A 530 -1.95 -10.45 -37.00
CA LYS A 530 -2.15 -10.79 -38.40
C LYS A 530 -2.72 -12.22 -38.41
N GLU A 531 -4.00 -12.35 -38.78
CA GLU A 531 -4.63 -13.67 -39.02
C GLU A 531 -3.89 -14.48 -40.08
#